data_AF-A0AAW0DB16-F1
#
_entry.id   AF-A0AAW0DB16-F1
#
_cell.length_a   1.000
_cell.length_b   1.000
_cell.length_c   1.000
_cell.angle_alpha   90.00
_cell.angle_beta   90.00
_cell.angle_gamma   90.00
#
_symmetry.space_group_name_H-M   'P 1'
#
loop_
_entity.id
_entity.type
_entity.pdbx_description
1 polymer ?
#
loop_
_entity_poly.entity_id
_entity_poly.type
_entity_poly.pdbx_seq_one_letter_code
_entity_poly.pdbx_strand_id
1 'polypeptide(L)'
;MASSSNAPRWSADVFYNILLFTGVNERDMLFLWTTCREVSRDFKDAVERVFITKHLKKTFLKIDGGWDYSSKFGKLSLSTTFVFSRLDPNDRSRAVFVDEDCHEDIKPIMKKRLTSLFEYGNPVHRPKIAIQIRHSVNDTFIPDLEFNWDQLEIKLNWMGMYSEWFREEKEHTKNLEDFVENTKAQAIEMREKVNRGEMNLLQSLEWGFKLFTDNMQNSKKNLRAERIKRNVRKDDGVDNWDDPDNAGYNRLKDLAFAVGMEEFSDEEDEQQQNTDEYEDDGDGEEGEEDESEVGENEGQ
;
A
#
# COMPACT_ATOMS: atom_id res chain seq x y z
N MET A 1 17.24 45.05 18.45
CA MET A 1 17.98 44.06 17.65
C MET A 1 17.43 42.70 18.00
N ALA A 2 16.59 42.12 17.13
CA ALA A 2 16.07 40.78 17.34
C ALA A 2 17.19 39.79 16.97
N SER A 3 17.72 39.11 17.97
CA SER A 3 18.62 37.97 17.78
C SER A 3 17.80 36.84 17.16
N SER A 4 17.85 36.71 15.83
CA SER A 4 17.35 35.51 15.16
C SER A 4 18.26 34.36 15.57
N SER A 5 17.75 33.46 16.41
CA SER A 5 18.35 32.17 16.67
C SER A 5 18.44 31.41 15.35
N ASN A 6 19.63 31.34 14.75
CA ASN A 6 19.92 30.45 13.62
C ASN A 6 19.97 29.02 14.17
N ALA A 7 18.81 28.41 14.36
CA ALA A 7 18.76 26.95 14.46
C ALA A 7 19.33 26.38 13.14
N PRO A 8 20.23 25.38 13.19
CA PRO A 8 20.75 24.75 11.99
C PRO A 8 19.58 24.21 11.16
N ARG A 9 19.45 24.71 9.94
CA ARG A 9 18.37 24.33 9.03
C ARG A 9 18.83 23.12 8.24
N TRP A 10 18.29 21.96 8.58
CA TRP A 10 18.62 20.70 7.93
C TRP A 10 17.96 20.68 6.56
N SER A 11 18.67 20.29 5.51
CA SER A 11 18.12 20.19 4.16
C SER A 11 17.24 18.95 4.02
N ALA A 12 16.40 18.92 2.99
CA ALA A 12 15.61 17.74 2.63
C ALA A 12 16.48 16.48 2.44
N ASP A 13 17.72 16.62 1.97
CA ASP A 13 18.64 15.48 1.81
C ASP A 13 18.99 14.81 3.13
N VAL A 14 19.21 15.59 4.19
CA VAL A 14 19.51 15.05 5.52
C VAL A 14 18.32 14.24 6.04
N PHE A 15 17.11 14.79 5.96
CA PHE A 15 15.90 14.09 6.37
C PHE A 15 15.64 12.83 5.52
N TYR A 16 15.85 12.91 4.21
CA TYR A 16 15.68 11.77 3.30
C TYR A 16 16.61 10.62 3.69
N ASN A 17 17.89 10.90 3.92
CA ASN A 17 18.85 9.87 4.31
C ASN A 17 18.55 9.28 5.69
N ILE A 18 18.08 10.10 6.65
CA ILE A 18 17.64 9.60 7.96
C ILE A 18 16.46 8.65 7.81
N LEU A 19 15.44 9.05 7.04
CA LEU A 19 14.27 8.20 6.81
C LEU A 19 14.65 6.86 6.17
N LEU A 20 15.55 6.89 5.17
CA LEU A 20 16.05 5.65 4.58
C LEU A 20 16.82 4.79 5.58
N PHE A 21 17.70 5.38 6.37
CA PHE A 21 18.48 4.67 7.38
C PHE A 21 17.60 4.04 8.46
N THR A 22 16.50 4.69 8.85
CA THR A 22 15.57 4.15 9.85
C THR A 22 14.73 2.97 9.37
N GLY A 23 14.76 2.64 8.07
CA GLY A 23 14.01 1.50 7.54
C GLY A 23 12.50 1.74 7.48
N VAL A 24 12.07 2.84 6.84
CA VAL A 24 10.65 3.13 6.61
C VAL A 24 9.96 1.95 5.93
N ASN A 25 8.97 1.36 6.62
CA ASN A 25 8.17 0.24 6.12
C ASN A 25 6.71 0.66 5.86
N GLU A 26 5.87 -0.30 5.45
CA GLU A 26 4.45 -0.04 5.12
C GLU A 26 3.67 0.59 6.29
N ARG A 27 3.97 0.21 7.54
CA ARG A 27 3.26 0.70 8.72
C ARG A 27 3.53 2.18 8.99
N ASP A 28 4.68 2.68 8.56
CA ASP A 28 5.09 4.08 8.77
C ASP A 28 4.46 5.03 7.74
N MET A 29 3.97 4.51 6.62
CA MET A 29 3.50 5.31 5.48
C MET A 29 2.40 6.32 5.89
N LEU A 30 1.44 5.89 6.71
CA LEU A 30 0.36 6.75 7.19
C LEU A 30 0.90 7.92 8.03
N PHE A 31 1.80 7.63 8.96
CA PHE A 31 2.40 8.64 9.83
C PHE A 31 3.28 9.62 9.03
N LEU A 32 4.11 9.09 8.13
CA LEU A 32 4.95 9.92 7.26
C LEU A 32 4.12 10.87 6.41
N TRP A 33 3.07 10.36 5.77
CA TRP A 33 2.27 11.15 4.85
C TRP A 33 1.39 12.19 5.56
N THR A 34 0.79 11.82 6.70
CA THR A 34 -0.21 12.68 7.38
C THR A 34 0.36 13.51 8.52
N THR A 35 1.57 13.22 8.99
CA THR A 35 2.19 13.91 10.12
C THR A 35 3.55 14.49 9.73
N CYS A 36 4.54 13.67 9.35
CA CYS A 36 5.89 14.16 9.05
C CYS A 36 5.90 15.16 7.87
N ARG A 37 5.12 14.89 6.83
CA ARG A 37 4.99 15.75 5.65
C ARG A 37 4.46 17.15 5.97
N GLU A 38 3.75 17.35 7.08
CA GLU A 38 3.18 18.64 7.47
C GLU A 38 4.10 19.46 8.40
N VAL A 39 5.23 18.90 8.84
CA VAL A 39 6.15 19.56 9.80
C VAL A 39 6.92 20.72 9.17
N SER A 40 7.49 20.52 7.98
CA SER A 40 8.28 21.54 7.29
C SER A 40 8.35 21.24 5.78
N ARG A 41 8.76 22.24 4.99
CA ARG A 41 8.96 22.06 3.55
C ARG A 41 10.07 21.04 3.24
N ASP A 42 11.17 21.10 3.96
CA ASP A 42 12.30 20.19 3.78
C ASP A 42 11.91 18.74 4.14
N PHE A 43 11.13 18.55 5.21
CA PHE A 43 10.67 17.22 5.60
C PHE A 43 9.59 16.70 4.63
N LYS A 44 8.73 17.58 4.12
CA LYS A 44 7.79 17.26 3.05
C LYS A 44 8.50 16.72 1.81
N ASP A 45 9.49 17.44 1.29
CA ASP A 45 10.24 17.02 0.11
C ASP A 45 10.99 15.69 0.37
N ALA A 46 11.52 15.48 1.58
CA ALA A 46 12.15 14.22 1.97
C ALA A 46 11.16 13.04 1.99
N VAL A 47 9.98 13.21 2.60
CA VAL A 47 8.92 12.19 2.61
C VAL A 47 8.46 11.89 1.19
N GLU A 48 8.20 12.91 0.37
CA GLU A 48 7.79 12.72 -1.03
C GLU A 48 8.84 11.92 -1.83
N ARG A 49 10.13 12.16 -1.60
CA ARG A 49 11.21 11.37 -2.21
C ARG A 49 11.23 9.91 -1.74
N VAL A 50 11.00 9.65 -0.45
CA VAL A 50 10.84 8.27 0.05
C VAL A 50 9.67 7.58 -0.64
N PHE A 51 8.54 8.27 -0.78
CA PHE A 51 7.38 7.75 -1.48
C PHE A 51 7.67 7.41 -2.94
N ILE A 52 8.33 8.30 -3.68
CA ILE A 52 8.71 8.04 -5.08
C ILE A 52 9.63 6.81 -5.16
N THR A 53 10.63 6.73 -4.30
CA THR A 53 11.69 5.72 -4.40
C THR A 53 11.30 4.35 -3.85
N LYS A 54 10.46 4.28 -2.82
CA LYS A 54 10.12 3.03 -2.09
C LYS A 54 8.68 2.56 -2.26
N HIS A 55 7.73 3.45 -2.51
CA HIS A 55 6.30 3.12 -2.45
C HIS A 55 5.59 3.28 -3.80
N LEU A 56 5.89 4.33 -4.55
CA LEU A 56 5.30 4.61 -5.86
C LEU A 56 5.66 3.51 -6.87
N LYS A 57 6.90 3.01 -6.84
CA LYS A 57 7.33 1.84 -7.64
C LYS A 57 6.58 0.55 -7.27
N LYS A 58 6.11 0.44 -6.03
CA LYS A 58 5.30 -0.68 -5.51
C LYS A 58 3.80 -0.31 -5.48
N THR A 59 3.39 0.62 -6.36
CA THR A 59 2.00 1.01 -6.55
C THR A 59 1.50 0.52 -7.90
N PHE A 60 0.30 -0.04 -7.92
CA PHE A 60 -0.31 -0.63 -9.10
C PHE A 60 -1.74 -0.13 -9.26
N LEU A 61 -2.18 0.05 -10.51
CA LEU A 61 -3.57 0.36 -10.83
C LEU A 61 -4.19 -0.87 -11.48
N LYS A 62 -5.10 -1.52 -10.77
CA LYS A 62 -5.79 -2.73 -11.22
C LYS A 62 -7.14 -2.35 -11.82
N ILE A 63 -7.40 -2.79 -13.05
CA ILE A 63 -8.66 -2.57 -13.75
C ILE A 63 -9.23 -3.92 -14.16
N ASP A 64 -10.47 -4.18 -13.75
CA ASP A 64 -11.21 -5.35 -14.19
C ASP A 64 -11.95 -5.05 -15.50
N GLY A 65 -11.34 -5.42 -16.63
CA GLY A 65 -11.98 -5.37 -17.95
C GLY A 65 -13.00 -6.48 -18.19
N GLY A 66 -13.12 -7.47 -17.29
CA GLY A 66 -13.98 -8.63 -17.46
C GLY A 66 -13.48 -9.59 -18.55
N TRP A 67 -14.40 -10.39 -19.10
CA TRP A 67 -14.10 -11.40 -20.10
C TRP A 67 -14.53 -10.97 -21.50
N ASP A 68 -13.73 -11.29 -22.50
CA ASP A 68 -14.08 -11.18 -23.92
C ASP A 68 -13.94 -12.53 -24.62
N TYR A 69 -14.73 -12.72 -25.68
CA TYR A 69 -14.68 -13.92 -26.51
C TYR A 69 -14.24 -13.55 -27.92
N SER A 70 -13.03 -13.96 -28.26
CA SER A 70 -12.46 -13.78 -29.59
C SER A 70 -12.42 -15.12 -30.32
N SER A 71 -12.75 -15.12 -31.61
CA SER A 71 -12.56 -16.31 -32.46
C SER A 71 -11.08 -16.71 -32.59
N LYS A 72 -10.15 -15.76 -32.45
CA LYS A 72 -8.70 -15.99 -32.54
C LYS A 72 -8.10 -16.48 -31.22
N PHE A 73 -8.57 -15.97 -30.09
CA PHE A 73 -7.95 -16.22 -28.76
C PHE A 73 -8.83 -17.05 -27.82
N GLY A 74 -10.06 -17.37 -28.21
CA GLY A 74 -11.04 -18.01 -27.34
C GLY A 74 -11.50 -17.05 -26.23
N LYS A 75 -11.59 -17.58 -25.01
CA LYS A 75 -11.99 -16.82 -23.82
C LYS A 75 -10.77 -16.08 -23.25
N LEU A 76 -10.79 -14.75 -23.32
CA LEU A 76 -9.71 -13.88 -22.88
C LEU A 76 -10.14 -13.07 -21.65
N SER A 77 -9.29 -13.05 -20.62
CA SER A 77 -9.43 -12.09 -19.52
C SER A 77 -8.85 -10.75 -19.96
N LEU A 78 -9.61 -9.67 -19.76
CA LEU A 78 -9.18 -8.29 -20.04
C LEU A 78 -8.92 -7.52 -18.75
N SER A 79 -8.74 -8.20 -17.62
CA SER A 79 -8.19 -7.58 -16.41
C SER A 79 -6.72 -7.20 -16.67
N THR A 80 -6.34 -5.98 -16.31
CA THR A 80 -4.99 -5.44 -16.54
C THR A 80 -4.47 -4.72 -15.30
N THR A 81 -3.16 -4.69 -15.15
CA THR A 81 -2.45 -3.98 -14.10
C THR A 81 -1.51 -2.97 -14.73
N PHE A 82 -1.66 -1.71 -14.37
CA PHE A 82 -0.71 -0.67 -14.77
C PHE A 82 0.32 -0.47 -13.66
N VAL A 83 1.59 -0.55 -14.03
CA VAL A 83 2.74 -0.39 -13.13
C VAL A 83 3.31 1.02 -13.24
N PHE A 84 3.91 1.54 -12.17
CA PHE A 84 4.58 2.84 -12.23
C PHE A 84 5.78 2.78 -13.18
N SER A 85 5.82 3.67 -14.17
CA SER A 85 6.95 3.81 -15.09
C SER A 85 7.83 5.01 -14.74
N ARG A 86 7.23 6.20 -14.63
CA ARG A 86 7.99 7.46 -14.46
C ARG A 86 7.14 8.58 -13.88
N LEU A 87 7.82 9.63 -13.42
CA LEU A 87 7.19 10.94 -13.21
C LEU A 87 7.17 11.72 -14.52
N ASP A 88 6.20 12.62 -14.68
CA ASP A 88 6.22 13.58 -15.80
C ASP A 88 7.44 14.51 -15.64
N PRO A 89 8.30 14.63 -16.66
CA PRO A 89 9.48 15.50 -16.59
C PRO A 89 9.14 16.98 -16.40
N ASN A 90 7.93 17.41 -16.78
CA ASN A 90 7.48 18.79 -16.66
C ASN A 90 6.67 19.04 -15.37
N ASP A 91 6.20 17.98 -14.72
CA ASP A 91 5.38 18.09 -13.51
C ASP A 91 5.62 16.90 -12.57
N ARG A 92 6.43 17.12 -11.54
CA ARG A 92 6.74 16.10 -10.52
C ARG A 92 5.52 15.57 -9.76
N SER A 93 4.37 16.25 -9.82
CA SER A 93 3.12 15.79 -9.21
C SER A 93 2.40 14.72 -10.02
N ARG A 94 2.78 14.56 -11.29
CA ARG A 94 2.15 13.63 -12.22
C ARG A 94 3.00 12.37 -12.33
N ALA A 95 2.38 11.24 -12.03
CA ALA A 95 2.97 9.92 -12.25
C ALA A 95 2.32 9.26 -13.46
N VAL A 96 3.12 8.51 -14.19
CA VAL A 96 2.74 7.77 -15.37
C VAL A 96 2.82 6.28 -15.06
N PHE A 97 1.71 5.59 -15.32
CA PHE A 97 1.55 4.16 -15.18
C PHE A 97 1.27 3.53 -16.54
N VAL A 98 1.85 2.37 -16.82
CA VAL A 98 1.75 1.68 -18.11
C VAL A 98 1.43 0.21 -17.91
N ASP A 99 0.76 -0.39 -18.89
CA ASP A 99 0.64 -1.85 -18.99
C ASP A 99 1.78 -2.38 -19.88
N GLU A 100 2.84 -2.92 -19.25
CA GLU A 100 4.02 -3.44 -19.95
C GLU A 100 3.83 -4.86 -20.47
N ASP A 101 2.86 -5.60 -19.92
CA ASP A 101 2.67 -7.03 -20.18
C ASP A 101 1.61 -7.30 -21.28
N CYS A 102 0.91 -6.27 -21.76
CA CYS A 102 -0.10 -6.44 -22.80
C CYS A 102 0.53 -6.80 -24.16
N HIS A 103 0.30 -8.04 -24.59
CA HIS A 103 0.73 -8.50 -25.91
C HIS A 103 0.12 -7.66 -27.05
N GLU A 104 0.92 -7.29 -28.04
CA GLU A 104 0.53 -6.39 -29.15
C GLU A 104 -0.72 -6.87 -29.92
N ASP A 105 -0.89 -8.19 -30.09
CA ASP A 105 -2.11 -8.76 -30.70
C ASP A 105 -3.40 -8.52 -29.88
N ILE A 106 -3.29 -8.35 -28.56
CA ILE A 106 -4.40 -8.15 -27.63
C ILE A 106 -4.67 -6.65 -27.43
N LYS A 107 -3.65 -5.82 -27.58
CA LYS A 107 -3.70 -4.36 -27.38
C LYS A 107 -4.87 -3.66 -28.10
N PRO A 108 -5.25 -3.98 -29.35
CA PRO A 108 -6.44 -3.41 -29.97
C PRO A 108 -7.75 -3.77 -29.26
N ILE A 109 -7.87 -5.01 -28.75
CA ILE A 109 -9.02 -5.50 -28.00
C ILE A 109 -9.07 -4.78 -26.65
N MET A 110 -7.94 -4.72 -25.95
CA MET A 110 -7.80 -4.02 -24.66
C MET A 110 -8.14 -2.53 -24.80
N LYS A 111 -7.55 -1.84 -25.79
CA LYS A 111 -7.84 -0.43 -26.10
C LYS A 111 -9.33 -0.20 -26.29
N LYS A 112 -9.98 -1.01 -27.12
CA LYS A 112 -11.42 -0.90 -27.37
C LYS A 112 -12.22 -1.07 -26.08
N ARG A 113 -11.84 -2.04 -25.25
CA ARG A 113 -12.51 -2.33 -23.97
C ARG A 113 -12.36 -1.19 -22.98
N LEU A 114 -11.13 -0.71 -22.76
CA LEU A 114 -10.83 0.39 -21.83
C LEU A 114 -11.49 1.70 -22.29
N THR A 115 -11.46 1.98 -23.60
CA THR A 115 -12.16 3.14 -24.18
C THR A 115 -13.66 3.11 -23.86
N SER A 116 -14.31 1.95 -24.00
CA SER A 116 -15.72 1.79 -23.64
C SER A 116 -15.96 1.84 -22.13
N LEU A 117 -15.06 1.30 -21.32
CA LEU A 117 -15.20 1.26 -19.87
C LEU A 117 -15.09 2.66 -19.22
N PHE A 118 -14.27 3.53 -19.82
CA PHE A 118 -13.97 4.88 -19.34
C PHE A 118 -14.48 5.98 -20.28
N GLU A 119 -15.52 5.71 -21.09
CA GLU A 119 -16.12 6.70 -22.00
C GLU A 119 -16.51 8.00 -21.27
N TYR A 120 -16.97 7.87 -20.01
CA TYR A 120 -17.35 8.98 -19.13
C TYR A 120 -16.35 9.18 -17.97
N GLY A 121 -15.10 8.73 -18.14
CA GLY A 121 -14.09 8.78 -17.10
C GLY A 121 -14.25 7.69 -16.03
N ASN A 122 -13.63 7.88 -14.87
CA ASN A 122 -13.73 6.96 -13.72
C ASN A 122 -14.85 7.45 -12.77
N PRO A 123 -16.02 6.82 -12.73
CA PRO A 123 -17.16 7.32 -11.97
C PRO A 123 -16.94 7.19 -10.46
N VAL A 124 -17.21 8.28 -9.73
CA VAL A 124 -17.01 8.34 -8.27
C VAL A 124 -17.95 7.44 -7.48
N HIS A 125 -19.14 7.14 -8.01
CA HIS A 125 -20.12 6.26 -7.38
C HIS A 125 -19.81 4.77 -7.55
N ARG A 126 -19.05 4.41 -8.59
CA ARG A 126 -18.67 3.01 -8.90
C ARG A 126 -17.26 2.96 -9.48
N PRO A 127 -16.23 3.25 -8.66
CA PRO A 127 -14.85 3.28 -9.12
C PRO A 127 -14.48 2.00 -9.90
N LYS A 128 -13.79 2.19 -11.03
CA LYS A 128 -13.33 1.12 -11.92
C LYS A 128 -11.86 0.77 -11.76
N ILE A 129 -11.13 1.60 -11.03
CA ILE A 129 -9.71 1.44 -10.74
C ILE A 129 -9.58 1.09 -9.26
N ALA A 130 -8.97 -0.06 -8.98
CA ALA A 130 -8.47 -0.38 -7.65
C ALA A 130 -6.98 0.00 -7.61
N ILE A 131 -6.61 0.82 -6.64
CA ILE A 131 -5.22 1.15 -6.36
C ILE A 131 -4.71 0.09 -5.39
N GLN A 132 -3.57 -0.51 -5.72
CA GLN A 132 -2.80 -1.34 -4.80
C GLN A 132 -1.52 -0.59 -4.45
N ILE A 133 -1.27 -0.43 -3.16
CA ILE A 133 0.00 0.05 -2.62
C ILE A 133 0.53 -1.08 -1.77
N ARG A 134 1.60 -1.75 -2.23
CA ARG A 134 2.16 -2.94 -1.57
C ARG A 134 1.08 -4.00 -1.32
N HIS A 135 0.84 -4.38 -0.06
CA HIS A 135 -0.14 -5.39 0.34
C HIS A 135 -1.55 -4.84 0.57
N SER A 136 -1.74 -3.53 0.37
CA SER A 136 -3.00 -2.86 0.67
C SER A 136 -3.70 -2.43 -0.61
N VAL A 137 -5.03 -2.61 -0.65
CA VAL A 137 -5.87 -2.29 -1.82
C VAL A 137 -7.03 -1.39 -1.40
N ASN A 138 -7.29 -0.34 -2.17
CA ASN A 138 -8.43 0.57 -2.01
C ASN A 138 -8.83 1.16 -3.37
N ASP A 139 -10.06 1.64 -3.51
CA ASP A 139 -10.60 2.26 -4.72
C ASP A 139 -10.94 3.74 -4.50
N THR A 140 -10.05 4.44 -3.79
CA THR A 140 -10.21 5.86 -3.46
C THR A 140 -10.19 6.75 -4.72
N PHE A 141 -10.61 8.00 -4.54
CA PHE A 141 -10.65 8.98 -5.62
C PHE A 141 -9.25 9.28 -6.16
N ILE A 142 -9.12 9.40 -7.48
CA ILE A 142 -7.86 9.71 -8.16
C ILE A 142 -7.99 11.07 -8.85
N PRO A 143 -7.39 12.13 -8.30
CA PRO A 143 -7.44 13.46 -8.91
C PRO A 143 -6.72 13.50 -10.26
N ASP A 144 -7.26 14.32 -11.16
CA ASP A 144 -6.63 14.69 -12.44
C ASP A 144 -6.27 13.48 -13.32
N LEU A 145 -7.13 12.45 -13.34
CA LEU A 145 -6.87 11.22 -14.08
C LEU A 145 -6.94 11.47 -15.61
N GLU A 146 -5.88 11.08 -16.31
CA GLU A 146 -5.77 11.18 -17.77
C GLU A 146 -5.45 9.80 -18.36
N PHE A 147 -6.08 9.48 -19.50
CA PHE A 147 -5.94 8.19 -20.15
C PHE A 147 -5.38 8.33 -21.55
N ASN A 148 -4.42 7.47 -21.89
CA ASN A 148 -3.93 7.28 -23.24
C ASN A 148 -3.98 5.78 -23.60
N TRP A 149 -5.13 5.36 -24.13
CA TRP A 149 -5.38 3.96 -24.47
C TRP A 149 -4.64 3.48 -25.73
N ASP A 150 -4.07 4.39 -26.52
CA ASP A 150 -3.17 4.01 -27.62
C ASP A 150 -1.86 3.44 -27.09
N GLN A 151 -1.36 4.02 -26.01
CA GLN A 151 -0.11 3.60 -25.36
C GLN A 151 -0.35 2.69 -24.16
N LEU A 152 -1.62 2.42 -23.79
CA LEU A 152 -1.98 1.82 -22.51
C LEU A 152 -1.27 2.53 -21.36
N GLU A 153 -1.41 3.86 -21.32
CA GLU A 153 -0.81 4.73 -20.31
C GLU A 153 -1.92 5.43 -19.51
N ILE A 154 -1.75 5.48 -18.18
CA ILE A 154 -2.58 6.23 -17.24
C ILE A 154 -1.69 7.26 -16.55
N LYS A 155 -2.07 8.53 -16.61
CA LYS A 155 -1.37 9.61 -15.94
C LYS A 155 -2.25 10.18 -14.82
N LEU A 156 -1.69 10.32 -13.63
CA LEU A 156 -2.44 10.76 -12.45
C LEU A 156 -1.64 11.64 -11.49
N ASN A 157 -2.34 12.36 -10.63
CA ASN A 157 -1.74 13.14 -9.56
C ASN A 157 -1.44 12.21 -8.37
N TRP A 158 -0.20 11.71 -8.28
CA TRP A 158 0.14 10.69 -7.29
C TRP A 158 0.09 11.24 -5.86
N MET A 159 0.50 12.49 -5.65
CA MET A 159 0.36 13.15 -4.34
C MET A 159 -1.10 13.28 -3.94
N GLY A 160 -1.97 13.64 -4.89
CA GLY A 160 -3.42 13.71 -4.67
C GLY A 160 -3.99 12.34 -4.31
N MET A 161 -3.65 11.31 -5.07
CA MET A 161 -4.06 9.93 -4.83
C MET A 161 -3.66 9.43 -3.44
N TYR A 162 -2.39 9.57 -3.05
CA TYR A 162 -1.94 9.19 -1.70
C TYR A 162 -2.62 10.01 -0.60
N SER A 163 -2.93 11.28 -0.85
CA SER A 163 -3.63 12.13 0.12
C SER A 163 -5.11 11.75 0.30
N GLU A 164 -5.78 11.28 -0.74
CA GLU A 164 -7.12 10.67 -0.63
C GLU A 164 -7.03 9.32 0.12
N TRP A 165 -6.06 8.49 -0.24
CA TRP A 165 -5.83 7.18 0.39
C TRP A 165 -5.59 7.29 1.90
N PHE A 166 -4.57 8.04 2.32
CA PHE A 166 -4.18 8.10 3.72
C PHE A 166 -5.14 8.89 4.60
N ARG A 167 -5.97 9.76 4.01
CA ARG A 167 -7.07 10.38 4.75
C ARG A 167 -8.07 9.32 5.20
N GLU A 168 -8.42 8.39 4.32
CA GLU A 168 -9.33 7.31 4.65
C GLU A 168 -8.72 6.32 5.63
N GLU A 169 -7.44 5.94 5.47
CA GLU A 169 -6.74 5.09 6.44
C GLU A 169 -6.62 5.75 7.83
N LYS A 170 -6.44 7.09 7.88
CA LYS A 170 -6.47 7.84 9.13
C LYS A 170 -7.85 7.81 9.79
N GLU A 171 -8.91 7.99 9.01
CA GLU A 171 -10.30 7.88 9.49
C GLU A 171 -10.60 6.44 9.98
N HIS A 172 -10.11 5.42 9.27
CA HIS A 172 -10.24 4.02 9.67
C HIS A 172 -9.54 3.73 11.00
N THR A 173 -8.30 4.19 11.16
CA THR A 173 -7.53 4.04 12.39
C THR A 173 -8.26 4.68 13.57
N LYS A 174 -8.76 5.91 13.39
CA LYS A 174 -9.55 6.60 14.41
C LYS A 174 -10.82 5.83 14.77
N ASN A 175 -11.56 5.31 13.79
CA ASN A 175 -12.77 4.52 14.04
C ASN A 175 -12.46 3.23 14.81
N LEU A 176 -11.29 2.62 14.57
CA LEU A 176 -10.83 1.46 15.33
C LEU A 176 -10.46 1.83 16.77
N GLU A 177 -9.78 2.96 16.99
CA GLU A 177 -9.47 3.48 18.33
C GLU A 177 -10.75 3.75 19.14
N ASP A 178 -11.71 4.47 18.53
CA ASP A 178 -13.02 4.77 19.13
C ASP A 178 -13.78 3.47 19.45
N PHE A 179 -13.73 2.48 18.55
CA PHE A 179 -14.34 1.17 18.79
C PHE A 179 -13.69 0.43 19.96
N VAL A 180 -12.35 0.41 20.04
CA VAL A 180 -11.62 -0.24 21.14
C VAL A 180 -12.01 0.41 22.46
N GLU A 181 -12.04 1.74 22.52
CA GLU A 181 -12.44 2.49 23.71
C GLU A 181 -13.87 2.13 24.15
N ASN A 182 -14.82 2.14 23.22
CA ASN A 182 -16.24 1.84 23.48
C ASN A 182 -16.47 0.37 23.87
N THR A 183 -15.57 -0.54 23.49
CA THR A 183 -15.67 -1.97 23.76
C THR A 183 -15.04 -2.36 25.10
N LYS A 184 -14.22 -1.51 25.72
CA LYS A 184 -13.50 -1.83 26.97
C LYS A 184 -14.44 -2.33 28.08
N ALA A 185 -15.58 -1.67 28.27
CA ALA A 185 -16.55 -2.07 29.30
C ALA A 185 -17.12 -3.47 29.05
N GLN A 186 -17.44 -3.79 27.79
CA GLN A 186 -17.92 -5.11 27.40
C GLN A 186 -16.82 -6.18 27.54
N ALA A 187 -15.58 -5.85 27.20
CA ALA A 187 -14.44 -6.76 27.38
C ALA A 187 -14.17 -7.07 28.86
N ILE A 188 -14.32 -6.08 29.76
CA ILE A 188 -14.24 -6.28 31.21
C ILE A 188 -15.37 -7.22 31.67
N GLU A 189 -16.61 -6.97 31.24
CA GLU A 189 -17.76 -7.83 31.58
C GLU A 189 -17.54 -9.29 31.11
N MET A 190 -17.02 -9.49 29.90
CA MET A 190 -16.72 -10.84 29.40
C MET A 190 -15.63 -11.53 30.22
N ARG A 191 -14.58 -10.80 30.61
CA ARG A 191 -13.54 -11.33 31.51
C ARG A 191 -14.12 -11.75 32.86
N GLU A 192 -15.05 -10.99 33.41
CA GLU A 192 -15.73 -11.37 34.64
C GLU A 192 -16.60 -12.62 34.47
N LYS A 193 -17.34 -12.76 33.36
CA LYS A 193 -18.11 -13.98 33.05
C LYS A 193 -17.23 -15.22 32.96
N VAL A 194 -16.02 -15.08 32.39
CA VAL A 194 -15.03 -16.17 32.37
C VAL A 194 -14.56 -16.52 33.79
N ASN A 195 -14.26 -15.52 34.61
CA ASN A 195 -13.84 -15.74 36.01
C ASN A 195 -14.95 -16.38 36.86
N ARG A 196 -16.23 -16.08 36.57
CA ARG A 196 -17.38 -16.71 37.21
C ARG A 196 -17.71 -18.10 36.68
N GLY A 197 -17.04 -18.57 35.62
CA GLY A 197 -17.32 -19.85 34.97
C GLY A 197 -18.62 -19.86 34.15
N GLU A 198 -19.25 -18.69 33.94
CA GLU A 198 -20.46 -18.52 33.12
C GLU A 198 -20.16 -18.58 31.61
N MET A 199 -18.89 -18.41 31.25
CA MET A 199 -18.38 -18.48 29.88
C MET A 199 -17.02 -19.17 29.90
N ASN A 200 -16.74 -20.04 28.91
CA ASN A 200 -15.41 -20.62 28.79
C ASN A 200 -14.46 -19.69 28.00
N LEU A 201 -13.16 -19.91 28.14
CA LEU A 201 -12.14 -19.06 27.50
C LEU A 201 -12.26 -19.05 25.96
N LEU A 202 -12.60 -20.18 25.35
CA LEU A 202 -12.75 -20.30 23.89
C LEU A 202 -13.90 -19.44 23.37
N GLN A 203 -15.05 -19.45 24.05
CA GLN A 203 -16.21 -18.61 23.73
C GLN A 203 -15.90 -17.11 23.87
N SER A 204 -15.09 -16.73 24.87
CA SER A 204 -14.63 -15.36 25.02
C SER A 204 -13.70 -14.93 23.89
N LEU A 205 -12.80 -15.82 23.45
CA LEU A 205 -11.94 -15.57 22.28
C LEU A 205 -12.77 -15.47 20.99
N GLU A 206 -13.68 -16.40 20.74
CA GLU A 206 -14.58 -16.37 19.56
C GLU A 206 -15.39 -15.08 19.49
N TRP A 207 -15.94 -14.63 20.64
CA TRP A 207 -16.63 -13.35 20.73
C TRP A 207 -15.70 -12.18 20.37
N GLY A 208 -14.49 -12.15 20.94
CA GLY A 208 -13.52 -11.08 20.67
C GLY A 208 -13.09 -11.04 19.20
N PHE A 209 -12.80 -12.20 18.61
CA PHE A 209 -12.45 -12.31 17.19
C PHE A 209 -13.59 -11.82 16.31
N LYS A 210 -14.81 -12.33 16.51
CA LYS A 210 -15.97 -11.94 15.71
C LYS A 210 -16.24 -10.44 15.81
N LEU A 211 -16.21 -9.90 17.02
CA LEU A 211 -16.46 -8.48 17.24
C LEU A 211 -15.42 -7.62 16.51
N PHE A 212 -14.14 -8.00 16.57
CA PHE A 212 -13.07 -7.28 15.89
C PHE A 212 -13.17 -7.41 14.36
N THR A 213 -13.39 -8.62 13.83
CA THR A 213 -13.51 -8.83 12.38
C THR A 213 -14.72 -8.14 11.79
N ASP A 214 -15.86 -8.22 12.45
CA ASP A 214 -17.10 -7.57 12.01
C ASP A 214 -16.93 -6.05 12.03
N ASN A 215 -16.36 -5.49 13.10
CA ASN A 215 -16.12 -4.06 13.19
C ASN A 215 -15.11 -3.57 12.14
N MET A 216 -14.01 -4.30 11.92
CA MET A 216 -12.99 -3.94 10.93
C MET A 216 -13.59 -3.90 9.52
N GLN A 217 -14.34 -4.94 9.12
CA GLN A 217 -14.99 -4.99 7.82
C GLN A 217 -16.09 -3.93 7.67
N ASN A 218 -16.93 -3.76 8.69
CA ASN A 218 -18.00 -2.77 8.65
C ASN A 218 -17.45 -1.34 8.62
N SER A 219 -16.36 -1.06 9.34
CA SER A 219 -15.70 0.25 9.34
C SER A 219 -15.20 0.62 7.95
N LYS A 220 -14.45 -0.27 7.27
CA LYS A 220 -13.98 -0.02 5.89
C LYS A 220 -15.14 0.15 4.91
N LYS A 221 -16.17 -0.71 5.01
CA LYS A 221 -17.37 -0.62 4.19
C LYS A 221 -18.10 0.71 4.36
N ASN A 222 -18.30 1.15 5.59
CA ASN A 222 -19.01 2.39 5.91
C ASN A 222 -18.20 3.62 5.46
N LEU A 223 -16.89 3.63 5.68
CA LEU A 223 -16.02 4.71 5.21
C LEU A 223 -16.07 4.85 3.69
N ARG A 224 -16.00 3.74 2.96
CA ARG A 224 -16.16 3.73 1.50
C ARG A 224 -17.52 4.30 1.08
N ALA A 225 -18.61 3.88 1.72
CA ALA A 225 -19.95 4.36 1.39
C ALA A 225 -20.11 5.88 1.65
N GLU A 226 -19.60 6.38 2.78
CA GLU A 226 -19.61 7.81 3.11
C GLU A 226 -18.73 8.62 2.14
N ARG A 227 -17.57 8.08 1.74
CA ARG A 227 -16.71 8.69 0.72
C ARG A 227 -17.43 8.78 -0.62
N ILE A 228 -18.05 7.70 -1.09
CA ILE A 228 -18.83 7.69 -2.34
C ILE A 228 -19.91 8.77 -2.28
N LYS A 229 -20.70 8.81 -1.20
CA LYS A 229 -21.74 9.81 -1.01
C LYS A 229 -21.20 11.24 -1.07
N ARG A 230 -20.06 11.49 -0.40
CA ARG A 230 -19.38 12.79 -0.40
C ARG A 230 -18.91 13.20 -1.81
N ASN A 231 -18.32 12.27 -2.56
CA ASN A 231 -17.80 12.55 -3.89
C ASN A 231 -18.92 12.72 -4.92
N VAL A 232 -19.96 11.90 -4.87
CA VAL A 232 -21.17 12.06 -5.71
C VAL A 232 -21.83 13.41 -5.47
N ARG A 233 -21.94 13.83 -4.21
CA ARG A 233 -22.48 15.15 -3.89
C ARG A 233 -21.63 16.28 -4.47
N LYS A 234 -20.31 16.15 -4.40
CA LYS A 234 -19.35 17.16 -4.84
C LYS A 234 -19.26 17.25 -6.38
N ASP A 235 -19.18 16.11 -7.05
CA ASP A 235 -18.84 16.04 -8.47
C ASP A 235 -20.07 15.86 -9.37
N ASP A 236 -21.09 15.13 -8.91
CA ASP A 236 -22.33 14.88 -9.67
C ASP A 236 -23.50 15.78 -9.19
N GLY A 237 -23.34 16.49 -8.06
CA GLY A 237 -24.35 17.40 -7.51
C GLY A 237 -25.58 16.71 -6.90
N VAL A 238 -25.50 15.40 -6.61
CA VAL A 238 -26.62 14.61 -6.07
C VAL A 238 -26.54 14.54 -4.54
N ASP A 239 -27.47 15.21 -3.84
CA ASP A 239 -27.47 15.30 -2.37
C ASP A 239 -27.95 14.02 -1.66
N ASN A 240 -28.82 13.23 -2.31
CA ASN A 240 -29.51 12.08 -1.69
C ASN A 240 -29.05 10.73 -2.27
N TRP A 241 -27.75 10.56 -2.51
CA TRP A 241 -27.20 9.28 -2.96
C TRP A 241 -27.26 8.22 -1.85
N ASP A 242 -27.84 7.05 -2.14
CA ASP A 242 -28.07 5.97 -1.19
C ASP A 242 -27.50 4.59 -1.61
N ASP A 243 -26.92 4.46 -2.81
CA ASP A 243 -26.27 3.22 -3.26
C ASP A 243 -24.83 3.13 -2.72
N PRO A 244 -24.52 2.24 -1.75
CA PRO A 244 -23.17 2.10 -1.21
C PRO A 244 -22.22 1.34 -2.14
N ASP A 245 -22.70 0.89 -3.32
CA ASP A 245 -21.96 0.03 -4.25
C ASP A 245 -21.42 -1.23 -3.58
N ASN A 246 -22.31 -2.02 -2.96
CA ASN A 246 -21.95 -3.27 -2.28
C ASN A 246 -21.20 -4.24 -3.21
N ALA A 247 -21.55 -4.26 -4.50
CA ALA A 247 -20.87 -5.08 -5.49
C ALA A 247 -19.41 -4.66 -5.67
N GLY A 248 -19.12 -3.36 -5.76
CA GLY A 248 -17.75 -2.85 -5.79
C GLY A 248 -16.97 -3.12 -4.52
N TYR A 249 -17.60 -2.98 -3.35
CA TYR A 249 -16.96 -3.34 -2.09
C TYR A 249 -16.55 -4.81 -2.03
N ASN A 250 -17.43 -5.73 -2.47
CA ASN A 250 -17.10 -7.16 -2.49
C ASN A 250 -15.94 -7.47 -3.44
N ARG A 251 -15.93 -6.88 -4.64
CA ARG A 251 -14.78 -7.00 -5.56
C ARG A 251 -13.48 -6.50 -4.94
N LEU A 252 -13.53 -5.37 -4.25
CA LEU A 252 -12.36 -4.79 -3.56
C LEU A 252 -11.87 -5.69 -2.43
N LYS A 253 -12.79 -6.29 -1.67
CA LYS A 253 -12.48 -7.25 -0.60
C LYS A 253 -11.80 -8.51 -1.15
N ASP A 254 -12.32 -9.06 -2.25
CA ASP A 254 -11.73 -10.23 -2.89
C ASP A 254 -10.32 -9.92 -3.41
N LEU A 255 -10.13 -8.74 -4.00
CA LEU A 255 -8.83 -8.28 -4.47
C LEU A 255 -7.85 -8.03 -3.31
N ALA A 256 -8.29 -7.42 -2.22
CA ALA A 256 -7.48 -7.21 -1.03
C ALA A 256 -7.05 -8.53 -0.39
N PHE A 257 -7.93 -9.53 -0.38
CA PHE A 257 -7.57 -10.88 0.07
C PHE A 257 -6.50 -11.52 -0.82
N ALA A 258 -6.63 -11.44 -2.14
CA ALA A 258 -5.64 -11.97 -3.07
C ALA A 258 -4.27 -11.31 -2.91
N VAL A 259 -4.25 -9.97 -2.82
CA VAL A 259 -3.01 -9.19 -2.65
C VAL A 259 -2.35 -9.45 -1.29
N GLY A 260 -3.13 -9.67 -0.23
CA GLY A 260 -2.59 -10.02 1.09
C GLY A 260 -1.87 -11.38 1.15
N MET A 261 -2.05 -12.22 0.13
CA MET A 261 -1.36 -13.52 -0.02
C MET A 261 -0.14 -13.45 -0.96
N GLU A 262 0.07 -12.32 -1.66
CA GLU A 262 1.23 -12.13 -2.53
C GLU A 262 2.48 -11.87 -1.67
N GLU A 263 3.55 -12.64 -1.91
CA GLU A 263 4.86 -12.38 -1.31
C GLU A 263 5.50 -11.16 -1.97
N PHE A 264 5.74 -10.09 -1.20
CA PHE A 264 6.57 -8.98 -1.64
C PHE A 264 7.94 -9.11 -0.99
N SER A 265 8.99 -9.16 -1.79
CA SER A 265 10.36 -9.01 -1.27
C SER A 265 10.54 -7.57 -0.80
N ASP A 266 10.60 -7.39 0.51
CA ASP A 266 11.11 -6.17 1.14
C ASP A 266 12.64 -6.21 1.31
N GLU A 267 13.30 -7.30 0.87
CA GLU A 267 14.72 -7.58 1.09
C GLU A 267 15.66 -7.05 -0.02
N GLU A 268 15.14 -6.52 -1.14
CA GLU A 268 16.01 -5.98 -2.21
C GLU A 268 16.72 -4.66 -1.85
N ASP A 269 16.54 -4.14 -0.64
CA ASP A 269 17.20 -2.94 -0.15
C ASP A 269 18.42 -3.21 0.75
N GLU A 270 18.74 -4.48 1.05
CA GLU A 270 19.94 -4.88 1.78
C GLU A 270 21.07 -5.31 0.83
N GLN A 271 21.67 -4.38 0.07
CA GLN A 271 23.04 -4.54 -0.46
C GLN A 271 23.61 -3.26 -1.06
N GLN A 272 24.24 -2.45 -0.20
CA GLN A 272 25.43 -1.66 -0.52
C GLN A 272 26.10 -1.24 0.80
N GLN A 273 26.65 -2.23 1.51
CA GLN A 273 27.70 -1.96 2.50
C GLN A 273 28.94 -2.79 2.13
N ASN A 274 29.93 -2.06 1.62
CA ASN A 274 31.36 -2.34 1.58
C ASN A 274 31.79 -3.81 1.73
N THR A 275 32.08 -4.45 0.60
CA THR A 275 33.26 -5.31 0.53
C THR A 275 34.49 -4.40 0.48
N ASP A 276 34.92 -3.92 1.64
CA ASP A 276 36.29 -3.43 1.78
C ASP A 276 37.19 -4.67 1.85
N GLU A 277 37.87 -4.92 0.75
CA GLU A 277 39.03 -5.80 0.66
C GLU A 277 40.06 -5.36 1.70
N TYR A 278 40.23 -6.14 2.76
CA TYR A 278 41.43 -6.06 3.59
C TYR A 278 42.54 -6.83 2.87
N GLU A 279 43.36 -6.11 2.10
CA GLU A 279 44.74 -6.52 1.85
C GLU A 279 45.50 -6.44 3.19
N ASP A 280 45.66 -7.59 3.85
CA ASP A 280 46.61 -7.76 4.96
C ASP A 280 47.83 -8.51 4.43
N ASP A 281 48.80 -7.73 3.98
CA ASP A 281 50.15 -8.18 3.64
C ASP A 281 50.97 -8.40 4.93
N GLY A 282 51.35 -9.66 5.17
CA GLY A 282 52.76 -9.98 5.36
C GLY A 282 53.26 -10.39 6.76
N ASP A 283 54.08 -11.45 6.70
CA ASP A 283 55.03 -12.01 7.68
C ASP A 283 54.46 -12.82 8.85
N GLY A 284 54.84 -14.09 9.05
CA GLY A 284 55.84 -14.91 8.38
C GLY A 284 56.34 -15.98 9.35
N GLU A 285 56.51 -17.21 8.83
CA GLU A 285 57.43 -18.28 9.28
C GLU A 285 57.20 -18.84 10.70
N GLU A 286 57.32 -20.11 11.06
CA GLU A 286 57.73 -21.43 10.56
C GLU A 286 57.25 -22.35 11.73
N GLY A 287 56.82 -23.60 11.63
CA GLY A 287 57.20 -24.73 10.80
C GLY A 287 56.98 -26.00 11.65
N GLU A 288 56.62 -27.10 10.96
CA GLU A 288 56.82 -28.51 11.34
C GLU A 288 55.94 -29.07 12.48
N GLU A 289 54.89 -29.82 12.14
CA GLU A 289 54.92 -31.29 11.87
C GLU A 289 55.49 -32.09 13.06
N ASP A 290 54.67 -32.88 13.75
CA ASP A 290 54.65 -34.33 13.50
C ASP A 290 53.57 -35.09 14.29
N GLU A 291 53.28 -36.27 13.76
CA GLU A 291 52.14 -37.17 13.92
C GLU A 291 52.01 -37.96 15.25
N SER A 292 50.90 -38.73 15.27
CA SER A 292 50.66 -40.02 15.96
C SER A 292 50.08 -39.94 17.39
N GLU A 293 49.22 -40.83 17.87
CA GLU A 293 48.46 -41.96 17.35
C GLU A 293 47.49 -42.38 18.50
N VAL A 294 46.35 -42.99 18.13
CA VAL A 294 45.67 -44.10 18.83
C VAL A 294 45.12 -43.89 20.26
N GLY A 295 43.82 -44.22 20.42
CA GLY A 295 43.28 -44.61 21.71
C GLY A 295 41.76 -44.74 21.76
N GLU A 296 41.23 -45.84 21.22
CA GLU A 296 39.90 -46.37 21.54
C GLU A 296 39.67 -46.41 23.06
N ASN A 297 38.46 -46.05 23.53
CA ASN A 297 37.78 -46.97 24.45
C ASN A 297 36.27 -46.75 24.49
N GLU A 298 35.58 -47.88 24.38
CA GLU A 298 34.15 -48.09 24.51
C GLU A 298 33.67 -47.88 25.95
N GLY A 299 32.35 -47.74 26.14
CA GLY A 299 31.71 -48.38 27.30
C GLY A 299 30.59 -47.61 28.00
N GLN A 300 29.37 -48.00 27.62
CA GLN A 300 28.11 -48.03 28.41
C GLN A 300 27.34 -46.74 28.69
#